data_AF-A0A8I0T014-F1
#
_entry.id   AF-A0A8I0T014-F1
#
_cell.length_a   1.000
_cell.length_b   1.000
_cell.length_c   1.000
_cell.angle_alpha   90.00
_cell.angle_beta   90.00
_cell.angle_gamma   90.00
#
_symmetry.space_group_name_H-M   'P 1'
#
loop_
_entity.id
_entity.type
_entity.pdbx_description
1 polymer ?
#
loop_
_entity_poly.entity_id
_entity_poly.type
_entity_poly.pdbx_seq_one_letter_code
_entity_poly.pdbx_strand_id
1 'polypeptide(L)'
;MTTSIPVSAYVPNIEDIWDCYQNSIESLEFKKDLILSALRGDVDVTLLAKHGITLDPLTTSTEVTDLFSNTVTELENLVKLNLLSAVEGHVRYDFAIRINNSRTDPLSICFKNLFFSAKNQAKKVQFQGGQGILAAWDKHLTNSWKWALLKNFEDILELRHWLAHGRWWQLEPAVNLPVSEIKDIVDNALDAMSLP
;
A
#
# COMPACT_ATOMS: atom_id res chain seq x y z
N MET A 1 -19.74 -1.82 30.01
CA MET A 1 -19.78 -1.04 28.75
C MET A 1 -19.08 -1.84 27.66
N THR A 2 -19.83 -2.41 26.72
CA THR A 2 -19.30 -3.08 25.54
C THR A 2 -18.82 -2.03 24.55
N THR A 3 -17.55 -1.64 24.64
CA THR A 3 -16.92 -0.76 23.64
C THR A 3 -16.67 -1.58 22.38
N SER A 4 -17.58 -1.56 21.42
CA SER A 4 -17.38 -2.14 20.10
C SER A 4 -16.36 -1.31 19.32
N ILE A 5 -15.45 -1.97 18.60
CA ILE A 5 -14.52 -1.28 17.70
C ILE A 5 -15.32 -0.85 16.45
N PRO A 6 -15.34 0.44 16.07
CA PRO A 6 -15.99 0.86 14.84
C PRO A 6 -15.24 0.23 13.66
N VAL A 7 -15.98 -0.46 12.79
CA VAL A 7 -15.44 -1.15 11.61
C VAL A 7 -15.96 -0.43 10.37
N SER A 8 -15.06 0.15 9.58
CA SER A 8 -15.42 0.59 8.23
C SER A 8 -15.74 -0.65 7.39
N ALA A 9 -16.83 -0.60 6.62
CA ALA A 9 -17.18 -1.68 5.70
C ALA A 9 -16.26 -1.73 4.47
N TYR A 10 -15.53 -0.64 4.20
CA TYR A 10 -14.62 -0.56 3.07
C TYR A 10 -13.22 -1.04 3.47
N VAL A 11 -12.77 -2.09 2.79
CA VAL A 11 -11.38 -2.54 2.80
C VAL A 11 -10.86 -2.36 1.36
N PRO A 12 -9.77 -1.60 1.13
CA PRO A 12 -9.26 -1.39 -0.20
C PRO A 12 -8.90 -2.71 -0.87
N ASN A 13 -9.42 -2.95 -2.07
CA ASN A 13 -9.06 -4.11 -2.87
C ASN A 13 -7.69 -3.87 -3.52
N ILE A 14 -6.77 -4.80 -3.30
CA ILE A 14 -5.42 -4.79 -3.86
C ILE A 14 -5.42 -4.86 -5.39
N GLU A 15 -6.38 -5.55 -6.00
CA GLU A 15 -6.52 -5.62 -7.46
C GLU A 15 -6.97 -4.29 -8.03
N ASP A 16 -7.94 -3.61 -7.41
CA ASP A 16 -8.38 -2.29 -7.86
C ASP A 16 -7.24 -1.24 -7.76
N ILE A 17 -6.39 -1.35 -6.73
CA ILE A 17 -5.19 -0.50 -6.59
C ILE A 17 -4.20 -0.78 -7.74
N TRP A 18 -4.01 -2.06 -8.07
CA TRP A 18 -3.09 -2.49 -9.11
C TRP A 18 -3.57 -2.11 -10.52
N ASP A 19 -4.84 -2.35 -10.83
CA ASP A 19 -5.47 -1.93 -12.08
C ASP A 19 -5.36 -0.42 -12.25
N CYS A 20 -5.60 0.35 -11.18
CA CYS A 20 -5.43 1.80 -11.20
C CYS A 20 -3.97 2.21 -11.53
N TYR A 21 -2.99 1.52 -10.96
CA TYR A 21 -1.57 1.74 -11.27
C TYR A 21 -1.26 1.45 -12.73
N GLN A 22 -1.66 0.28 -13.26
CA GLN A 22 -1.40 -0.10 -14.64
C GLN A 22 -2.02 0.89 -15.63
N ASN A 23 -3.29 1.23 -15.44
CA ASN A 23 -3.98 2.23 -16.25
C ASN A 23 -3.31 3.60 -16.18
N SER A 24 -2.78 3.98 -15.00
CA SER A 24 -2.09 5.26 -14.81
C SER A 24 -0.75 5.29 -15.55
N ILE A 25 0.02 4.19 -15.53
CA ILE A 25 1.28 4.09 -16.28
C ILE A 25 1.02 4.18 -17.77
N GLU A 26 0.08 3.41 -18.31
CA GLU A 26 -0.27 3.46 -19.73
C GLU A 26 -0.72 4.86 -20.15
N SER A 27 -1.52 5.53 -19.31
CA SER A 27 -1.95 6.90 -19.56
C SER A 27 -0.79 7.91 -19.55
N LEU A 28 0.17 7.75 -18.64
CA LEU A 28 1.36 8.59 -18.56
C LEU A 28 2.27 8.39 -19.76
N GLU A 29 2.51 7.15 -20.17
CA GLU A 29 3.31 6.82 -21.35
C GLU A 29 2.68 7.40 -22.63
N PHE A 30 1.37 7.19 -22.80
CA PHE A 30 0.63 7.77 -23.93
C PHE A 30 0.75 9.30 -23.98
N LYS A 31 0.59 9.99 -22.83
CA LYS A 31 0.71 11.45 -22.75
C LYS A 31 2.13 11.91 -23.06
N LYS A 32 3.14 11.22 -22.54
CA LYS A 32 4.56 11.50 -22.81
C LYS A 32 4.84 11.42 -24.30
N ASP A 33 4.44 10.33 -24.95
CA ASP A 33 4.69 10.11 -26.37
C ASP A 33 3.96 11.13 -27.25
N LEU A 34 2.74 11.50 -26.87
CA LEU A 34 1.97 12.53 -27.56
C LEU A 34 2.67 13.90 -27.48
N ILE A 35 3.16 14.28 -26.30
CA ILE A 35 3.90 15.54 -26.10
C ILE A 35 5.21 15.53 -26.90
N LEU A 36 5.99 14.45 -26.81
CA LEU A 36 7.27 14.35 -27.51
C LEU A 36 7.08 14.39 -29.03
N SER A 37 6.00 13.79 -29.55
CA SER A 37 5.66 13.85 -30.97
C SER A 37 5.24 15.27 -31.41
N ALA A 38 4.50 15.99 -30.57
CA ALA A 38 4.15 17.38 -30.85
C ALA A 38 5.38 18.30 -30.83
N LEU A 39 6.33 18.08 -29.91
CA LEU A 39 7.61 18.82 -29.88
C LEU A 39 8.47 18.60 -31.13
N ARG A 40 8.37 17.42 -31.75
CA ARG A 40 9.03 17.13 -33.05
C ARG A 40 8.30 17.73 -34.24
N GLY A 41 7.07 18.22 -34.07
CA GLY A 41 6.21 18.68 -35.14
C GLY A 41 5.43 17.56 -35.86
N ASP A 42 5.46 16.33 -35.33
CA ASP A 42 4.77 15.17 -35.91
C ASP A 42 3.25 15.22 -35.65
N VAL A 43 2.83 15.99 -34.64
CA VAL A 43 1.44 16.09 -34.17
C VAL A 43 1.03 17.55 -34.00
N ASP A 44 -0.20 17.86 -34.40
CA ASP A 44 -0.79 19.19 -34.18
C ASP A 44 -0.98 19.48 -32.68
N VAL A 45 -0.41 20.59 -32.22
CA VAL A 45 -0.53 21.09 -30.85
C VAL A 45 -1.98 21.32 -30.42
N THR A 46 -2.93 21.52 -31.34
CA THR A 46 -4.36 21.60 -31.00
C THR A 46 -4.92 20.27 -30.46
N LEU A 47 -4.30 19.13 -30.81
CA LEU A 47 -4.65 17.83 -30.26
C LEU A 47 -4.23 17.70 -28.78
N LEU A 48 -3.15 18.37 -28.37
CA LEU A 48 -2.71 18.41 -26.97
C LEU A 48 -3.74 19.11 -26.09
N ALA A 49 -4.26 20.25 -26.55
CA ALA A 49 -5.26 21.02 -25.82
C ALA A 49 -6.55 20.22 -25.59
N LYS A 50 -6.95 19.36 -26.54
CA LYS A 50 -8.11 18.46 -26.39
C LYS A 50 -7.92 17.41 -25.29
N HIS A 51 -6.68 17.08 -24.97
CA HIS A 51 -6.31 16.16 -23.88
C HIS A 51 -5.94 16.92 -22.59
N GLY A 52 -6.21 18.23 -22.53
CA GLY A 52 -5.92 19.07 -21.36
C GLY A 52 -4.43 19.34 -21.13
N ILE A 53 -3.59 19.17 -22.17
CA ILE A 53 -2.15 19.37 -22.10
C ILE A 53 -1.81 20.76 -22.65
N THR A 54 -1.16 21.57 -21.83
CA THR A 54 -0.58 22.87 -22.22
C THR A 54 0.93 22.76 -22.14
N LEU A 55 1.63 23.05 -23.24
CA LEU A 55 3.09 23.11 -23.27
C LEU A 55 3.55 24.56 -23.19
N ASP A 56 4.55 24.81 -22.33
CA ASP A 56 5.31 26.05 -22.38
C ASP A 56 6.12 26.04 -23.70
N PRO A 57 6.11 27.12 -24.50
CA PRO A 57 6.92 27.22 -25.72
C PRO A 57 8.41 26.93 -25.55
N LEU A 58 8.95 27.04 -24.33
CA LEU A 58 10.36 26.76 -24.01
C LEU A 58 10.62 25.32 -23.56
N THR A 59 9.57 24.48 -23.46
CA THR A 59 9.68 23.09 -22.98
C THR A 59 10.55 22.25 -23.92
N THR A 60 11.55 21.59 -23.37
CA THR A 60 12.44 20.67 -24.09
C THR A 60 12.03 19.21 -23.94
N SER A 61 12.41 18.36 -24.89
CA SER A 61 12.17 16.90 -24.82
C SER A 61 12.80 16.25 -23.59
N THR A 62 13.94 16.78 -23.12
CA THR A 62 14.61 16.32 -21.90
C THR A 62 13.76 16.62 -20.67
N GLU A 63 13.29 17.87 -20.53
CA GLU A 63 12.43 18.27 -19.40
C GLU A 63 11.14 17.46 -19.36
N VAL A 64 10.53 17.16 -20.51
CA VAL A 64 9.37 16.27 -20.58
C VAL A 64 9.74 14.87 -20.08
N THR A 65 10.86 14.31 -20.54
CA THR A 65 11.28 12.97 -20.12
C THR A 65 11.53 12.90 -18.61
N ASP A 66 12.21 13.89 -18.06
CA ASP A 66 12.51 13.99 -16.63
C ASP A 66 11.24 14.17 -15.79
N LEU A 67 10.32 15.03 -16.24
CA LEU A 67 9.02 15.25 -15.59
C LEU A 67 8.23 13.94 -15.50
N PHE A 68 8.09 13.22 -16.60
CA PHE A 68 7.35 11.96 -16.61
C PHE A 68 8.05 10.87 -15.81
N SER A 69 9.39 10.81 -15.86
CA SER A 69 10.16 9.88 -15.02
C SER A 69 9.93 10.14 -13.53
N ASN A 70 9.97 11.41 -13.11
CA ASN A 70 9.70 11.79 -11.72
C ASN A 70 8.24 11.48 -11.33
N THR A 71 7.29 11.74 -12.25
CA THR A 71 5.87 11.45 -12.02
C THR A 71 5.61 9.96 -11.84
N VAL A 72 6.28 9.10 -12.63
CA VAL A 72 6.20 7.64 -12.48
C VAL A 72 6.75 7.21 -11.13
N THR A 73 7.90 7.72 -10.70
CA THR A 73 8.46 7.42 -9.37
C THR A 73 7.52 7.82 -8.24
N GLU A 74 6.90 9.00 -8.31
CA GLU A 74 5.92 9.44 -7.30
C GLU A 74 4.67 8.57 -7.31
N LEU A 75 4.16 8.20 -8.48
CA LEU A 75 3.03 7.27 -8.62
C LEU A 75 3.36 5.91 -7.99
N GLU A 76 4.54 5.35 -8.26
CA GLU A 76 4.97 4.09 -7.66
C GLU A 76 5.02 4.17 -6.14
N ASN A 77 5.56 5.26 -5.58
CA ASN A 77 5.60 5.45 -4.12
C ASN A 77 4.20 5.51 -3.51
N LEU A 78 3.26 6.20 -4.16
CA LEU A 78 1.86 6.25 -3.73
C LEU A 78 1.19 4.87 -3.79
N VAL A 79 1.46 4.10 -4.84
CA VAL A 79 0.90 2.75 -5.01
C VAL A 79 1.47 1.79 -3.97
N LYS A 80 2.79 1.82 -3.73
CA LYS A 80 3.43 1.04 -2.66
C LYS A 80 2.78 1.34 -1.31
N LEU A 81 2.54 2.61 -1.00
CA LEU A 81 1.89 3.03 0.25
C LEU A 81 0.46 2.48 0.34
N ASN A 82 -0.31 2.57 -0.74
CA ASN A 82 -1.68 2.08 -0.80
C ASN A 82 -1.75 0.55 -0.63
N LEU A 83 -0.87 -0.21 -1.29
CA LEU A 83 -0.78 -1.66 -1.17
C LEU A 83 -0.47 -2.09 0.28
N LEU A 84 0.54 -1.49 0.90
CA LEU A 84 0.89 -1.76 2.30
C LEU A 84 -0.26 -1.41 3.25
N SER A 85 -0.92 -0.27 3.01
CA SER A 85 -2.05 0.19 3.81
C SER A 85 -3.29 -0.70 3.65
N ALA A 86 -3.49 -1.30 2.48
CA ALA A 86 -4.60 -2.22 2.22
C ALA A 86 -4.48 -3.48 3.08
N VAL A 87 -3.31 -4.11 3.12
CA VAL A 87 -3.06 -5.29 3.99
C VAL A 87 -3.22 -4.93 5.46
N GLU A 88 -2.67 -3.78 5.88
CA GLU A 88 -2.87 -3.30 7.26
C GLU A 88 -4.36 -3.10 7.58
N GLY A 89 -5.13 -2.58 6.63
CA GLY A 89 -6.59 -2.46 6.70
C GLY A 89 -7.27 -3.82 6.87
N HIS A 90 -6.91 -4.81 6.07
CA HIS A 90 -7.41 -6.19 6.18
C HIS A 90 -7.13 -6.80 7.56
N VAL A 91 -5.90 -6.68 8.04
CA VAL A 91 -5.48 -7.19 9.34
C VAL A 91 -6.27 -6.56 10.48
N ARG A 92 -6.47 -5.23 10.43
CA ARG A 92 -7.26 -4.50 11.41
C ARG A 92 -8.74 -4.85 11.34
N TYR A 93 -9.27 -5.04 10.14
CA TYR A 93 -10.65 -5.45 9.93
C TYR A 93 -10.92 -6.82 10.53
N ASP A 94 -10.10 -7.84 10.22
CA ASP A 94 -10.23 -9.18 10.80
C ASP A 94 -10.12 -9.14 12.34
N PHE A 95 -9.14 -8.38 12.87
CA PHE A 95 -9.03 -8.15 14.30
C PHE A 95 -10.32 -7.61 14.90
N ALA A 96 -10.86 -6.52 14.34
CA ALA A 96 -12.05 -5.87 14.87
C ALA A 96 -13.29 -6.79 14.81
N ILE A 97 -13.46 -7.52 13.71
CA ILE A 97 -14.54 -8.50 13.54
C ILE A 97 -14.44 -9.62 14.58
N ARG A 98 -13.25 -10.19 14.81
CA ARG A 98 -13.05 -11.26 15.81
C ARG A 98 -13.31 -10.80 17.23
N ILE A 99 -12.85 -9.59 17.58
CA ILE A 99 -13.11 -8.99 18.89
C ILE A 99 -14.61 -8.74 19.09
N ASN A 100 -15.27 -8.11 18.13
CA ASN A 100 -16.68 -7.76 18.22
C ASN A 100 -17.58 -9.01 18.26
N ASN A 101 -17.28 -10.03 17.44
CA ASN A 101 -18.07 -11.25 17.37
C ASN A 101 -17.74 -12.28 18.46
N SER A 102 -16.84 -11.94 19.39
CA SER A 102 -16.51 -12.77 20.55
C SER A 102 -16.12 -14.22 20.23
N ARG A 103 -15.54 -14.47 19.03
CA ARG A 103 -15.09 -15.80 18.61
C ARG A 103 -14.12 -16.43 19.62
N THR A 104 -14.11 -17.75 19.68
CA THR A 104 -13.36 -18.54 20.69
C THR A 104 -12.19 -19.32 20.11
N ASP A 105 -11.87 -19.14 18.82
CA ASP A 105 -10.68 -19.75 18.23
C ASP A 105 -9.39 -19.18 18.85
N PRO A 106 -8.26 -19.92 18.78
CA PRO A 106 -7.02 -19.51 19.43
C PRO A 106 -6.54 -18.11 19.02
N LEU A 107 -6.70 -17.72 17.75
CA LEU A 107 -6.34 -16.40 17.26
C LEU A 107 -7.23 -15.31 17.87
N SER A 108 -8.56 -15.53 17.90
CA SER A 108 -9.50 -14.62 18.55
C SER A 108 -9.24 -14.44 20.05
N ILE A 109 -8.82 -15.49 20.76
CA ILE A 109 -8.39 -15.39 22.17
C ILE A 109 -7.13 -14.53 22.28
N CYS A 110 -6.15 -14.75 21.40
CA CYS A 110 -4.93 -13.93 21.35
C CYS A 110 -5.26 -12.45 21.11
N PHE A 111 -6.14 -12.16 20.15
CA PHE A 111 -6.60 -10.80 19.86
C PHE A 111 -7.30 -10.16 21.05
N LYS A 112 -8.18 -10.89 21.76
CA LYS A 112 -8.83 -10.37 22.98
C LYS A 112 -7.80 -9.99 24.04
N ASN A 113 -6.82 -10.85 24.28
CA ASN A 113 -5.74 -10.57 25.23
C ASN A 113 -4.93 -9.34 24.81
N LEU A 114 -4.65 -9.18 23.52
CA LEU A 114 -4.01 -8.00 22.96
C LEU A 114 -4.85 -6.74 23.20
N PHE A 115 -6.15 -6.78 22.90
CA PHE A 115 -7.10 -5.66 23.12
C PHE A 115 -7.16 -5.23 24.59
N PHE A 116 -7.31 -6.17 25.51
CA PHE A 116 -7.36 -5.87 26.95
C PHE A 116 -6.02 -5.33 27.47
N SER A 117 -4.90 -5.87 26.98
CA SER A 117 -3.56 -5.38 27.35
C SER A 117 -3.29 -3.97 26.82
N ALA A 118 -3.83 -3.62 25.66
CA ALA A 118 -3.69 -2.30 25.03
C ALA A 118 -4.52 -1.19 25.71
N LYS A 119 -5.48 -1.53 26.58
CA LYS A 119 -6.19 -0.55 27.42
C LYS A 119 -5.28 0.13 28.45
N ASN A 120 -4.16 -0.50 28.80
CA ASN A 120 -3.09 0.12 29.59
C ASN A 120 -2.22 0.97 28.64
N GLN A 121 -2.20 2.29 28.86
CA GLN A 121 -1.76 3.32 27.89
C GLN A 121 -0.39 3.07 27.20
N ALA A 122 0.52 2.32 27.82
CA ALA A 122 1.86 2.05 27.29
C ALA A 122 1.90 1.16 26.02
N LYS A 123 0.86 0.34 25.74
CA LYS A 123 0.84 -0.57 24.57
C LYS A 123 0.01 -0.07 23.39
N LYS A 124 -0.52 1.15 23.47
CA LYS A 124 -1.44 1.71 22.48
C LYS A 124 -0.78 1.99 21.12
N VAL A 125 0.53 2.31 21.12
CA VAL A 125 1.29 2.66 19.90
C VAL A 125 1.56 1.43 19.02
N GLN A 126 1.95 0.28 19.61
CA GLN A 126 2.14 -0.98 18.86
C GLN A 126 0.84 -1.54 18.26
N PHE A 127 -0.30 -1.17 18.85
CA PHE A 127 -1.62 -1.50 18.35
C PHE A 127 -2.05 -0.58 17.19
N GLN A 128 -1.56 0.66 17.17
CA GLN A 128 -1.90 1.70 16.20
C GLN A 128 -1.18 1.58 14.86
N GLY A 129 -0.21 0.69 14.68
CA GLY A 129 0.44 0.41 13.40
C GLY A 129 0.19 -1.00 12.86
N GLY A 130 -0.68 -1.80 13.49
CA GLY A 130 -0.98 -3.16 13.04
C GLY A 130 0.10 -4.21 13.32
N GLN A 131 1.34 -3.84 13.66
CA GLN A 131 2.43 -4.82 13.93
C GLN A 131 2.10 -5.76 15.10
N GLY A 132 1.46 -5.26 16.16
CA GLY A 132 1.03 -6.10 17.27
C GLY A 132 -0.04 -7.13 16.88
N ILE A 133 -0.84 -6.84 15.86
CA ILE A 133 -1.86 -7.75 15.33
C ILE A 133 -1.22 -8.79 14.41
N LEU A 134 -0.27 -8.38 13.56
CA LEU A 134 0.53 -9.27 12.72
C LEU A 134 1.35 -10.27 13.55
N ALA A 135 1.97 -9.82 14.64
CA ALA A 135 2.70 -10.70 15.55
C ALA A 135 1.80 -11.75 16.25
N ALA A 136 0.49 -11.54 16.29
CA ALA A 136 -0.46 -12.54 16.77
C ALA A 136 -0.84 -13.55 15.67
N TRP A 137 -0.87 -13.12 14.40
CA TRP A 137 -0.95 -14.03 13.25
C TRP A 137 0.28 -14.93 13.15
N ASP A 138 1.47 -14.36 13.30
CA ASP A 138 2.77 -15.06 13.32
C ASP A 138 2.75 -16.31 14.22
N LYS A 139 2.24 -16.15 15.45
CA LYS A 139 2.13 -17.23 16.44
C LYS A 139 1.05 -18.26 16.13
N HIS A 140 0.11 -17.94 15.26
CA HIS A 140 -1.01 -18.80 14.91
C HIS A 140 -0.78 -19.60 13.62
N LEU A 141 0.07 -19.09 12.72
CA LEU A 141 0.44 -19.77 11.49
C LEU A 141 1.36 -20.97 11.80
N THR A 142 0.78 -22.17 11.82
CA THR A 142 1.53 -23.42 12.02
C THR A 142 2.21 -23.93 10.75
N ASN A 143 1.79 -23.44 9.57
CA ASN A 143 2.39 -23.76 8.28
C ASN A 143 3.62 -22.87 8.03
N SER A 144 4.81 -23.49 7.97
CA SER A 144 6.09 -22.79 7.81
C SER A 144 6.16 -21.91 6.56
N TRP A 145 5.50 -22.29 5.47
CA TRP A 145 5.46 -21.48 4.25
C TRP A 145 4.60 -20.22 4.42
N LYS A 146 3.40 -20.33 5.01
CA LYS A 146 2.53 -19.16 5.29
C LYS A 146 3.21 -18.16 6.23
N TRP A 147 3.93 -18.69 7.22
CA TRP A 147 4.74 -17.90 8.14
C TRP A 147 5.80 -17.07 7.39
N ALA A 148 6.56 -17.68 6.47
CA ALA A 148 7.58 -16.99 5.71
C ALA A 148 6.99 -15.85 4.84
N LEU A 149 5.82 -16.06 4.23
CA LEU A 149 5.13 -15.03 3.45
C LEU A 149 4.73 -13.82 4.31
N LEU A 150 4.19 -14.06 5.51
CA LEU A 150 3.83 -12.99 6.43
C LEU A 150 5.06 -12.22 6.93
N LYS A 151 6.18 -12.93 7.18
CA LYS A 151 7.43 -12.32 7.62
C LYS A 151 8.00 -11.35 6.58
N ASN A 152 7.98 -11.73 5.30
CA ASN A 152 8.40 -10.84 4.21
C ASN A 152 7.59 -9.54 4.20
N PHE A 153 6.28 -9.63 4.44
CA PHE A 153 5.42 -8.46 4.55
C PHE A 153 5.76 -7.60 5.77
N GLU A 154 5.97 -8.20 6.95
CA GLU A 154 6.38 -7.45 8.16
C GLU A 154 7.67 -6.66 7.94
N ASP A 155 8.63 -7.23 7.22
CA ASP A 155 9.94 -6.63 6.99
C ASP A 155 9.83 -5.37 6.09
N ILE A 156 8.88 -5.35 5.15
CA ILE A 156 8.61 -4.18 4.30
C ILE A 156 7.57 -3.24 4.88
N LEU A 157 6.83 -3.64 5.91
CA LEU A 157 5.72 -2.84 6.44
C LEU A 157 6.18 -1.47 6.96
N GLU A 158 7.37 -1.40 7.53
CA GLU A 158 7.99 -0.14 7.99
C GLU A 158 8.27 0.85 6.85
N LEU A 159 8.33 0.39 5.59
CA LEU A 159 8.46 1.26 4.42
C LEU A 159 7.31 2.27 4.35
N ARG A 160 6.10 1.91 4.82
CA ARG A 160 4.95 2.83 4.80
C ARG A 160 5.19 4.11 5.60
N HIS A 161 5.95 4.03 6.70
CA HIS A 161 6.27 5.21 7.50
C HIS A 161 7.17 6.17 6.71
N TRP A 162 8.16 5.61 5.99
CA TRP A 162 8.98 6.40 5.10
C TRP A 162 8.17 6.96 3.92
N LEU A 163 7.31 6.16 3.28
CA LEU A 163 6.47 6.63 2.17
C LEU A 163 5.49 7.74 2.60
N ALA A 164 4.96 7.67 3.83
CA ALA A 164 4.02 8.66 4.35
C ALA A 164 4.69 9.93 4.91
N HIS A 165 5.88 9.81 5.51
CA HIS A 165 6.53 10.91 6.23
C HIS A 165 7.81 11.43 5.55
N GLY A 166 8.31 10.71 4.54
CA GLY A 166 9.50 11.04 3.77
C GLY A 166 10.73 11.25 4.64
N ARG A 167 11.38 12.40 4.41
CA ARG A 167 12.69 12.81 4.94
C ARG A 167 12.79 12.84 6.47
N TRP A 168 11.66 12.81 7.16
CA TRP A 168 11.60 12.85 8.62
C TRP A 168 11.73 11.46 9.27
N TRP A 169 11.75 10.38 8.46
CA TRP A 169 11.93 9.01 8.94
C TRP A 169 13.34 8.50 8.59
N GLN A 170 14.12 8.15 9.62
CA GLN A 170 15.57 7.87 9.50
C GLN A 170 15.93 6.50 8.89
N LEU A 171 14.95 5.60 8.75
CA LEU A 171 15.16 4.30 8.13
C LEU A 171 14.77 4.42 6.65
N GLU A 172 15.75 4.26 5.76
CA GLU A 172 15.55 3.88 4.34
C GLU A 172 15.69 2.36 4.24
N PRO A 173 14.61 1.55 4.39
CA PRO A 173 14.79 0.11 4.53
C PRO A 173 14.57 -0.64 3.22
N ALA A 174 13.78 -0.10 2.28
CA ALA A 174 13.29 -0.85 1.11
C ALA A 174 12.82 0.03 -0.07
N VAL A 175 13.21 1.32 -0.13
CA VAL A 175 12.71 2.30 -1.11
C VAL A 175 12.88 1.83 -2.56
N ASN A 176 13.88 0.98 -2.82
CA ASN A 176 14.25 0.54 -4.16
C ASN A 176 13.54 -0.72 -4.65
N LEU A 177 12.65 -1.35 -3.86
CA LEU A 177 11.89 -2.49 -4.36
C LEU A 177 10.94 -2.02 -5.48
N PRO A 178 10.90 -2.71 -6.64
CA PRO A 178 9.90 -2.46 -7.67
C PRO A 178 8.49 -2.60 -7.11
N VAL A 179 7.54 -1.80 -7.60
CA VAL A 179 6.15 -1.86 -7.12
C VAL A 179 5.49 -3.23 -7.36
N SER A 180 5.91 -3.95 -8.41
CA SER A 180 5.47 -5.32 -8.67
C SER A 180 5.90 -6.30 -7.57
N GLU A 181 7.12 -6.16 -7.05
CA GLU A 181 7.60 -7.00 -5.95
C GLU A 181 6.84 -6.71 -4.65
N ILE A 182 6.50 -5.43 -4.41
CA ILE A 182 5.64 -5.05 -3.28
C ILE A 182 4.23 -5.64 -3.44
N LYS A 183 3.66 -5.64 -4.65
CA LYS A 183 2.37 -6.29 -4.95
C LYS A 183 2.43 -7.79 -4.65
N ASP A 184 3.46 -8.48 -5.13
CA ASP A 184 3.64 -9.92 -4.88
C ASP A 184 3.74 -10.23 -3.38
N ILE A 185 4.49 -9.44 -2.61
CA ILE A 185 4.61 -9.63 -1.15
C ILE A 185 3.25 -9.42 -0.47
N VAL A 186 2.49 -8.42 -0.89
CA VAL A 186 1.16 -8.10 -0.36
C VAL A 186 0.15 -9.21 -0.65
N ASP A 187 0.12 -9.73 -1.88
CA ASP A 187 -0.78 -10.83 -2.28
C ASP A 187 -0.50 -12.08 -1.45
N ASN A 188 0.79 -12.45 -1.37
CA ASN A 188 1.24 -13.58 -0.59
C ASN A 188 0.87 -13.48 0.90
N ALA A 189 0.93 -12.27 1.47
CA ALA A 189 0.53 -12.04 2.85
C ALA A 189 -0.98 -12.23 3.05
N LEU A 190 -1.81 -11.72 2.13
CA LEU A 190 -3.25 -11.92 2.17
C LEU A 190 -3.63 -13.40 2.00
N ASP A 191 -2.95 -14.13 1.12
CA ASP A 191 -3.13 -15.58 0.94
C ASP A 191 -2.72 -16.38 2.19
N ALA A 192 -1.63 -15.96 2.84
CA ALA A 192 -1.20 -16.56 4.11
C ALA A 192 -2.28 -16.37 5.19
N MET A 193 -2.88 -15.18 5.27
CA MET A 193 -3.93 -14.82 6.24
C MET A 193 -5.33 -15.26 5.85
N SER A 194 -5.54 -15.75 4.62
CA SER A 194 -6.77 -16.40 4.22
C SER A 194 -6.90 -17.73 4.96
N LEU A 195 -7.74 -17.72 6.00
CA LEU A 195 -8.11 -18.94 6.71
C LEU A 195 -9.04 -19.79 5.81
N PRO A 196 -8.92 -21.13 5.85
CA PRO A 196 -9.92 -22.00 5.25
C PRO A 196 -11.31 -21.82 5.87
#